data_AF-A0A9P0NXD0-F1
#
_entry.id   AF-A0A9P0NXD0-F1
#
_cell.length_a   1.000
_cell.length_b   1.000
_cell.length_c   1.000
_cell.angle_alpha   90.00
_cell.angle_beta   90.00
_cell.angle_gamma   90.00
#
_symmetry.space_group_name_H-M   'P 1'
#
loop_
_entity.id
_entity.type
_entity.pdbx_description
1 polymer ?
#
loop_
_entity_poly.entity_id
_entity_poly.type
_entity_poly.pdbx_seq_one_letter_code
_entity_poly.pdbx_strand_id
1 'polypeptide(L)'
;MTTLRNILGTRNLAEILSDREAISHAMQTSLDVATDPWGVKVERVEIKDVSLPQQLQRAMAAEAEASREARAKVIAAEGEMKASRALKEASDVINESPVALQLRYLQTLNNISAEKNSTIIFPLPIDLISYFMDKNGKDEKDSHLVL
;
A
#
# COMPACT_ATOMS: atom_id res chain seq x y z
N MET A 1 45.08 14.06 -8.39
CA MET A 1 44.57 12.67 -8.23
C MET A 1 44.22 12.31 -6.77
N THR A 2 44.31 13.23 -5.80
CA THR A 2 44.01 12.94 -4.37
C THR A 2 42.64 13.45 -3.93
N THR A 3 42.16 14.57 -4.48
CA THR A 3 40.89 15.20 -4.13
C THR A 3 39.67 14.33 -4.47
N LEU A 4 39.63 13.76 -5.68
CA LEU A 4 38.56 12.86 -6.12
C LEU A 4 38.44 11.62 -5.22
N ARG A 5 39.58 11.00 -4.86
CA ARG A 5 39.62 9.80 -4.03
C ARG A 5 39.13 10.07 -2.60
N ASN A 6 39.46 11.23 -2.02
CA ASN A 6 39.01 11.59 -0.68
C ASN A 6 37.51 11.90 -0.63
N ILE A 7 36.98 12.63 -1.62
CA ILE A 7 35.55 12.98 -1.67
C ILE A 7 34.68 11.73 -1.90
N LEU A 8 35.14 10.79 -2.74
CA LEU A 8 34.43 9.53 -2.98
C LEU A 8 34.53 8.54 -1.79
N GLY A 9 35.54 8.69 -0.93
CA GLY A 9 35.75 7.81 0.22
C GLY A 9 34.98 8.21 1.49
N THR A 10 34.50 9.45 1.58
CA THR A 10 33.79 9.97 2.76
C THR A 10 32.27 9.92 2.65
N ARG A 11 31.71 9.54 1.49
CA ARG A 11 30.26 9.46 1.25
C ARG A 11 29.84 8.05 0.83
N ASN A 12 28.59 7.70 1.15
CA ASN A 12 28.02 6.43 0.72
C ASN A 12 27.84 6.44 -0.81
N LEU A 13 28.22 5.34 -1.47
CA LEU A 13 28.13 5.21 -2.92
C LEU A 13 26.71 5.42 -3.47
N ALA A 14 25.69 5.03 -2.69
CA ALA A 14 24.30 5.29 -3.04
C ALA A 14 24.00 6.80 -3.11
N GLU A 15 24.51 7.59 -2.17
CA GLU A 15 24.38 9.06 -2.17
C GLU A 15 25.13 9.66 -3.37
N ILE A 16 26.27 9.09 -3.74
CA ILE A 16 27.08 9.56 -4.87
C ILE A 16 26.32 9.42 -6.20
N LEU A 17 25.52 8.36 -6.33
CA LEU A 17 24.69 8.12 -7.51
C LEU A 17 23.43 8.99 -7.52
N SER A 18 22.83 9.23 -6.35
CA SER A 18 21.60 10.01 -6.20
C SER A 18 21.82 11.53 -6.26
N ASP A 19 22.99 12.02 -5.86
CA ASP A 19 23.24 13.45 -5.61
C ASP A 19 24.46 13.99 -6.39
N ARG A 20 24.45 13.75 -7.72
CA ARG A 20 25.56 14.11 -8.63
C ARG A 20 25.86 15.61 -8.66
N GLU A 21 24.84 16.46 -8.49
CA GLU A 21 24.96 17.92 -8.49
C GLU A 21 25.82 18.39 -7.30
N ALA A 22 25.52 17.87 -6.10
CA ALA A 22 26.22 18.22 -4.87
C ALA A 22 27.70 17.85 -4.92
N ILE A 23 28.03 16.70 -5.52
CA ILE A 23 29.42 16.24 -5.68
C ILE A 23 30.17 17.09 -6.68
N SER A 24 29.53 17.38 -7.83
CA SER A 24 30.11 18.23 -8.87
C SER A 24 30.46 19.61 -8.32
N HIS A 25 29.56 20.19 -7.51
CA HIS A 25 29.81 21.46 -6.82
C HIS A 25 30.94 21.36 -5.80
N ALA A 26 30.95 20.34 -4.94
CA ALA A 26 32.03 20.15 -3.95
C ALA A 26 33.40 19.97 -4.62
N MET A 27 33.44 19.27 -5.76
CA MET A 27 34.65 19.11 -6.55
C MET A 27 35.09 20.43 -7.21
N GLN A 28 34.14 21.20 -7.75
CA GLN A 28 34.42 22.51 -8.31
C GLN A 28 35.07 23.41 -7.27
N THR A 29 34.46 23.56 -6.08
CA THR A 29 35.02 24.40 -5.01
C THR A 29 36.42 23.95 -4.61
N SER A 30 36.64 22.64 -4.44
CA SER A 30 37.95 22.13 -4.03
C SER A 30 39.02 22.27 -5.12
N LEU A 31 38.64 22.20 -6.40
CA LEU A 31 39.57 22.38 -7.51
C LEU A 31 39.89 23.85 -7.74
N ASP A 32 38.91 24.74 -7.66
CA ASP A 32 39.08 26.20 -7.80
C ASP A 32 40.11 26.72 -6.80
N VAL A 33 39.95 26.38 -5.51
CA VAL A 33 40.90 26.73 -4.44
C VAL A 33 42.31 26.20 -4.72
N ALA A 34 42.43 25.01 -5.33
CA ALA A 34 43.72 24.42 -5.63
C ALA A 34 44.39 25.02 -6.89
N THR A 35 43.61 25.56 -7.82
CA THR A 35 44.08 26.14 -9.09
C THR A 35 44.24 27.65 -9.06
N ASP A 36 43.71 28.33 -8.04
CA ASP A 36 43.88 29.77 -7.79
C ASP A 36 45.35 30.24 -7.85
N PRO A 37 46.35 29.54 -7.25
CA PRO A 37 47.76 29.96 -7.33
C PRO A 37 48.35 29.95 -8.74
N TRP A 38 47.71 29.24 -9.67
CA TRP A 38 48.11 29.17 -11.07
C TRP A 38 47.33 30.14 -11.97
N GLY A 39 46.41 30.92 -11.40
CA GLY A 39 45.58 31.88 -12.13
C GLY A 39 44.53 31.22 -13.03
N VAL A 40 44.17 29.96 -12.76
CA VAL A 40 43.19 29.21 -13.55
C VAL A 40 41.89 29.09 -12.75
N LYS A 41 40.79 29.56 -13.33
CA LYS A 41 39.45 29.50 -12.74
C LYS A 41 38.67 28.28 -13.25
N VAL A 42 38.05 27.54 -12.34
CA VAL A 42 37.27 26.34 -12.68
C VAL A 42 35.78 26.68 -12.79
N GLU A 43 35.26 26.79 -14.02
CA GLU A 43 33.86 27.19 -14.25
C GLU A 43 32.83 26.08 -14.00
N ARG A 44 33.14 24.83 -14.36
CA ARG A 44 32.25 23.68 -14.16
C ARG A 44 33.02 22.38 -14.09
N VAL A 45 32.57 21.50 -13.20
CA VAL A 45 33.02 20.11 -13.10
C VAL A 45 31.80 19.22 -13.32
N GLU A 46 31.92 18.18 -14.13
CA GLU A 46 30.83 17.25 -14.41
C GLU A 46 31.35 15.81 -14.33
N ILE A 47 30.55 14.95 -13.71
CA ILE A 47 30.85 13.52 -13.61
C ILE A 47 30.35 12.84 -14.89
N LYS A 48 31.27 12.39 -15.75
CA LYS A 48 30.94 11.59 -16.93
C LYS A 48 30.43 10.19 -16.56
N ASP A 49 31.35 9.26 -16.31
CA ASP A 49 31.01 7.84 -16.12
C ASP A 49 31.48 7.32 -14.76
N VAL A 50 30.57 6.65 -14.04
CA VAL A 50 30.88 5.93 -12.80
C VAL A 50 30.64 4.45 -13.06
N SER A 51 31.72 3.67 -13.10
CA SER A 51 31.65 2.22 -13.28
C SER A 51 31.79 1.52 -11.94
N LEU A 52 30.75 0.77 -11.56
CA LEU A 52 30.75 -0.04 -10.35
C LEU A 52 31.11 -1.48 -10.68
N PRO A 53 31.89 -2.19 -9.84
CA PRO A 53 32.08 -3.62 -9.99
C PRO A 53 30.75 -4.38 -9.96
N GLN A 54 30.56 -5.37 -10.84
CA GLN A 54 29.30 -6.11 -10.97
C GLN A 54 28.84 -6.75 -9.65
N GLN A 55 29.78 -7.22 -8.83
CA GLN A 55 29.48 -7.81 -7.52
C GLN A 55 28.82 -6.82 -6.56
N LEU A 56 29.30 -5.56 -6.55
CA LEU A 56 28.77 -4.51 -5.69
C LEU A 56 27.39 -4.04 -6.18
N GLN A 57 27.19 -3.93 -7.49
CA GLN A 57 25.88 -3.59 -8.05
C GLN A 57 24.80 -4.60 -7.64
N ARG A 58 25.14 -5.90 -7.69
CA ARG A 58 24.23 -6.97 -7.25
C ARG A 58 23.91 -6.90 -5.76
N ALA A 59 24.93 -6.67 -4.92
CA ALA A 59 24.75 -6.53 -3.48
C ALA A 59 23.85 -5.33 -3.13
N MET A 60 24.10 -4.17 -3.74
CA MET A 60 23.26 -2.98 -3.58
C MET A 60 21.83 -3.19 -4.06
N ALA A 61 21.64 -3.86 -5.20
CA ALA A 61 20.30 -4.16 -5.71
C ALA A 61 19.52 -5.07 -4.75
N ALA A 62 20.17 -6.12 -4.24
CA ALA A 62 19.57 -7.03 -3.26
C ALA A 62 19.23 -6.32 -1.93
N GLU A 63 20.11 -5.44 -1.44
CA GLU A 63 19.86 -4.65 -0.23
C GLU A 63 18.69 -3.67 -0.44
N ALA A 64 18.67 -2.97 -1.57
CA ALA A 64 17.60 -2.04 -1.92
C ALA A 64 16.24 -2.74 -2.05
N GLU A 65 16.22 -3.93 -2.66
CA GLU A 65 15.02 -4.75 -2.78
C GLU A 65 14.53 -5.23 -1.41
N ALA A 66 15.41 -5.78 -0.57
CA ALA A 66 15.05 -6.22 0.79
C ALA A 66 14.51 -5.06 1.65
N SER A 67 15.14 -3.89 1.59
CA SER A 67 14.67 -2.69 2.29
C SER A 67 13.30 -2.23 1.79
N ARG A 68 13.08 -2.28 0.46
CA ARG A 68 11.81 -1.93 -0.15
C ARG A 68 10.70 -2.90 0.24
N GLU A 69 10.97 -4.21 0.20
CA GLU A 69 10.01 -5.24 0.63
C GLU A 69 9.66 -5.12 2.10
N ALA A 70 10.65 -4.90 2.97
CA ALA A 70 10.42 -4.71 4.40
C ALA A 70 9.52 -3.50 4.65
N ARG A 71 9.81 -2.36 4.00
CA ARG A 71 8.95 -1.16 4.07
C ARG A 71 7.55 -1.41 3.54
N ALA A 72 7.41 -2.12 2.42
CA ALA A 72 6.12 -2.46 1.85
C ALA A 72 5.26 -3.29 2.82
N LYS A 73 5.86 -4.27 3.52
CA LYS A 73 5.17 -5.08 4.55
C LYS A 73 4.70 -4.24 5.72
N VAL A 74 5.51 -3.31 6.21
CA VAL A 74 5.11 -2.39 7.30
C VAL A 74 3.92 -1.53 6.87
N ILE A 75 4.00 -0.92 5.67
CA ILE A 75 2.91 -0.09 5.14
C ILE A 75 1.62 -0.90 4.95
N ALA A 76 1.71 -2.14 4.46
CA ALA A 76 0.57 -3.01 4.30
C ALA A 76 -0.08 -3.35 5.67
N ALA A 77 0.73 -3.73 6.67
CA ALA A 77 0.24 -4.03 8.00
C ALA A 77 -0.41 -2.82 8.69
N GLU A 78 0.18 -1.63 8.54
CA GLU A 78 -0.41 -0.38 9.05
C GLU A 78 -1.71 -0.02 8.33
N GLY A 79 -1.75 -0.22 7.01
CA GLY A 79 -2.94 -0.01 6.19
C GLY A 79 -4.08 -0.94 6.61
N GLU A 80 -3.77 -2.22 6.85
CA GLU A 80 -4.73 -3.21 7.31
C GLU A 80 -5.26 -2.87 8.70
N MET A 81 -4.39 -2.50 9.65
CA MET A 81 -4.81 -2.06 10.97
C MET A 81 -5.76 -0.84 10.91
N LYS A 82 -5.43 0.15 10.07
CA LYS A 82 -6.29 1.33 9.87
C LYS A 82 -7.65 0.93 9.29
N ALA A 83 -7.66 0.07 8.28
CA ALA A 83 -8.89 -0.45 7.68
C ALA A 83 -9.74 -1.21 8.70
N SER A 84 -9.14 -2.11 9.49
CA SER A 84 -9.87 -2.87 10.53
C SER A 84 -10.49 -1.95 11.59
N ARG A 85 -9.79 -0.89 12.01
CA ARG A 85 -10.33 0.09 12.96
C ARG A 85 -11.53 0.83 12.39
N ALA A 86 -11.43 1.32 11.16
CA ALA A 86 -12.54 2.01 10.48
C ALA A 86 -13.76 1.08 10.30
N LEU A 87 -13.53 -0.19 9.95
CA LEU A 87 -14.59 -1.18 9.82
C LEU A 87 -15.26 -1.48 11.17
N LYS A 88 -14.47 -1.57 12.26
CA LYS A 88 -15.01 -1.74 13.60
C LYS A 88 -15.91 -0.56 13.99
N GLU A 89 -15.42 0.66 13.82
CA GLU A 89 -16.20 1.87 14.12
C GLU A 89 -17.50 1.92 13.31
N ALA A 90 -17.43 1.61 12.01
CA ALA A 90 -18.62 1.51 11.18
C ALA A 90 -19.59 0.42 11.68
N SER A 91 -19.08 -0.72 12.14
CA SER A 91 -19.90 -1.80 12.73
C SER A 91 -20.57 -1.35 14.02
N ASP A 92 -19.85 -0.65 14.90
CA ASP A 92 -20.36 -0.16 16.18
C ASP A 92 -21.51 0.84 15.92
N VAL A 93 -21.33 1.79 14.99
CA VAL A 93 -22.35 2.75 14.57
C VAL A 93 -23.59 2.06 13.97
N ILE A 94 -23.40 1.00 13.18
CA ILE A 94 -24.51 0.23 12.61
C ILE A 94 -25.27 -0.52 13.69
N ASN A 95 -24.57 -1.06 14.70
CA ASN A 95 -25.19 -1.79 15.79
C ASN A 95 -26.03 -0.86 16.69
N GLU A 96 -25.62 0.40 16.85
CA GLU A 96 -26.39 1.42 17.58
C GLU A 96 -27.72 1.79 16.88
N SER A 97 -27.82 1.64 15.55
CA SER A 97 -29.02 1.96 14.79
C SER A 97 -29.42 0.83 13.83
N PRO A 98 -30.35 -0.06 14.23
CA PRO A 98 -30.84 -1.15 13.39
C PRO A 98 -31.39 -0.71 12.03
N VAL A 99 -31.90 0.53 11.92
CA VAL A 99 -32.38 1.13 10.66
C VAL A 99 -31.24 1.32 9.65
N ALA A 100 -29.99 1.47 10.09
CA ALA A 100 -28.82 1.65 9.23
C ALA A 100 -28.58 0.42 8.32
N LEU A 101 -28.78 -0.80 8.82
CA LEU A 101 -28.68 -2.02 8.01
C LEU A 101 -29.73 -2.04 6.90
N GLN A 102 -30.95 -1.61 7.21
CA GLN A 102 -32.05 -1.60 6.25
C GLN A 102 -31.83 -0.53 5.16
N LEU A 103 -31.31 0.65 5.51
CA LEU A 103 -30.90 1.66 4.53
C LEU A 103 -29.75 1.15 3.64
N ARG A 104 -28.75 0.48 4.23
CA ARG A 104 -27.66 -0.13 3.45
C ARG A 104 -28.15 -1.21 2.50
N TYR A 105 -29.11 -2.03 2.94
CA TYR A 105 -29.78 -3.02 2.09
C TYR A 105 -30.48 -2.36 0.89
N LEU A 106 -31.25 -1.29 1.13
CA LEU A 106 -31.91 -0.54 0.05
C LEU A 106 -30.90 0.12 -0.90
N GLN A 107 -29.77 0.62 -0.40
CA GLN A 107 -28.68 1.15 -1.23
C GLN A 107 -28.04 0.06 -2.10
N THR A 108 -27.76 -1.11 -1.52
CA THR A 108 -27.24 -2.26 -2.28
C THR A 108 -28.22 -2.69 -3.37
N LEU A 109 -29.53 -2.74 -3.07
CA LEU A 109 -30.57 -3.03 -4.07
C LEU A 109 -30.60 -1.99 -5.19
N ASN A 110 -30.48 -0.70 -4.86
CA ASN A 110 -30.43 0.37 -5.86
C ASN A 110 -29.20 0.22 -6.77
N ASN A 111 -28.03 -0.03 -6.19
CA ASN A 111 -26.80 -0.26 -6.95
C ASN A 111 -26.91 -1.47 -7.89
N ILE A 112 -27.43 -2.60 -7.41
CA ILE A 112 -27.66 -3.81 -8.23
C ILE A 112 -28.69 -3.53 -9.34
N SER A 113 -29.76 -2.80 -9.02
CA SER A 113 -30.79 -2.40 -10.00
C SER A 113 -30.24 -1.46 -11.08
N ALA A 114 -29.23 -0.65 -10.75
CA ALA A 114 -28.58 0.25 -11.71
C ALA A 114 -27.66 -0.50 -12.69
N GLU A 115 -27.08 -1.64 -12.29
CA GLU A 115 -26.11 -2.41 -13.09
C GLU A 115 -26.72 -3.31 -14.19
N LYS A 116 -28.04 -3.28 -14.42
CA LYS A 116 -28.74 -4.04 -15.51
C LYS A 116 -28.43 -5.54 -15.58
N ASN A 117 -28.12 -6.21 -14.45
CA ASN A 117 -27.96 -7.67 -14.42
C ASN A 117 -29.26 -8.35 -13.96
N SER A 118 -29.96 -8.99 -14.90
CA SER A 118 -31.34 -9.51 -14.79
C SER A 118 -31.55 -10.70 -13.81
N THR A 119 -30.56 -11.03 -12.96
CA THR A 119 -30.68 -12.13 -11.99
C THR A 119 -30.66 -11.54 -10.58
N ILE A 120 -31.86 -11.30 -10.03
CA ILE A 120 -32.05 -10.86 -8.65
C ILE A 120 -31.88 -12.08 -7.75
N ILE A 121 -30.67 -12.30 -7.22
CA ILE A 121 -30.43 -13.27 -6.15
C ILE A 121 -30.80 -12.58 -4.85
N PHE A 122 -31.97 -12.93 -4.33
CA PHE A 122 -32.49 -12.40 -3.07
C PHE A 122 -32.05 -13.32 -1.93
N PRO A 123 -31.12 -12.91 -1.04
CA PRO A 123 -30.85 -13.67 0.17
C PRO A 123 -32.04 -13.45 1.12
N LEU A 124 -32.99 -14.39 1.11
CA LEU A 124 -34.09 -14.37 2.05
C LEU A 124 -33.56 -14.67 3.46
N PRO A 125 -33.91 -13.86 4.48
CA PRO A 125 -33.61 -14.16 5.87
C PRO A 125 -34.13 -15.55 6.22
N ILE A 126 -33.27 -16.35 6.84
CA ILE A 126 -33.61 -17.71 7.27
C ILE A 126 -34.82 -17.70 8.23
N ASP A 127 -34.99 -16.60 8.96
CA ASP A 127 -36.13 -16.32 9.86
C ASP A 127 -37.48 -16.24 9.13
N LEU A 128 -37.51 -15.81 7.87
CA LEU A 128 -38.73 -15.82 7.07
C LEU A 128 -39.06 -17.23 6.59
N ILE A 129 -38.03 -18.01 6.24
CA ILE A 129 -38.18 -19.40 5.77
C ILE A 129 -38.71 -20.28 6.91
N SER A 130 -38.19 -20.11 8.13
CA SER A 130 -38.64 -20.87 9.31
C SER A 130 -40.12 -20.61 9.65
N TYR A 131 -40.60 -19.37 9.51
CA TYR A 131 -42.02 -19.03 9.71
C TYR A 131 -42.95 -19.73 8.71
N PHE A 132 -42.53 -19.89 7.46
CA PHE A 132 -43.30 -20.64 6.45
C PHE A 132 -43.22 -22.16 6.65
N MET A 133 -42.11 -22.67 7.17
CA MET A 133 -41.91 -24.11 7.42
C MET A 133 -42.65 -24.59 8.68
N ASP A 134 -42.71 -23.77 9.72
CA ASP A 134 -43.40 -24.09 10.99
C ASP A 134 -44.94 -24.11 10.84
N LYS A 135 -45.48 -23.42 9.83
CA LYS A 135 -46.92 -23.39 9.54
C LYS A 135 -47.44 -24.67 8.86
N ASN A 136 -46.59 -25.40 8.13
CA ASN A 136 -46.98 -26.64 7.43
C ASN A 136 -46.88 -27.92 8.30
N GLY A 137 -46.35 -27.83 9.52
CA GLY A 137 -46.10 -29.01 10.39
C GLY A 137 -47.23 -29.38 11.36
N LYS A 138 -48.40 -28.71 11.32
CA LYS A 138 -49.42 -28.82 12.37
C LYS A 138 -50.76 -29.47 11.97
N ASP A 139 -50.95 -29.89 10.72
CA ASP A 139 -52.25 -30.42 10.25
C ASP A 139 -52.39 -31.95 10.21
N GLU A 140 -51.39 -32.74 10.66
CA GLU A 140 -51.39 -34.22 10.47
C GLU A 140 -51.52 -35.06 11.76
N LYS A 141 -52.06 -34.54 12.87
CA LYS A 141 -52.14 -35.29 14.14
C LYS A 141 -53.51 -35.53 14.80
N ASP A 142 -54.62 -35.07 14.23
CA ASP A 142 -55.95 -35.16 14.88
C ASP A 142 -56.97 -36.12 14.25
N SER A 143 -56.59 -37.09 13.40
CA SER A 143 -57.57 -38.01 12.77
C SER A 143 -57.39 -39.52 12.99
N HIS A 144 -56.60 -39.95 13.98
CA HIS A 144 -56.54 -41.38 14.36
C HIS A 144 -56.64 -41.59 15.87
N LEU A 145 -57.80 -41.28 16.45
CA LEU A 145 -58.22 -41.76 17.77
C LEU A 145 -59.75 -41.95 17.81
N VAL A 146 -60.27 -42.80 16.93
CA VAL A 146 -61.55 -43.49 17.10
C VAL A 146 -61.40 -44.93 16.60
N LEU A 147 -61.14 -45.83 17.55
CA LEU A 147 -61.71 -47.17 17.75
C LEU A 147 -60.90 -47.90 18.84
#